data_AF-A0A1F3N9V6-F1
#
_entry.id   AF-A0A1F3N9V6-F1
#
_cell.length_a   1.000
_cell.length_b   1.000
_cell.length_c   1.000
_cell.angle_alpha   90.00
_cell.angle_beta   90.00
_cell.angle_gamma   90.00
#
_symmetry.space_group_name_H-M   'P 1'
#
loop_
_entity.id
_entity.type
_entity.pdbx_description
1 polymer ?
#
loop_
_entity_poly.entity_id
_entity_poly.type
_entity_poly.pdbx_seq_one_letter_code
_entity_poly.pdbx_strand_id
1 'polypeptide(L)'
;MPSFAARLYDNLTSVSGVNRSFEEISEFISTLLKQGSLLDIGTGPGRLLREINKRNPQIDLYGLDIAELGNLPFYVRLELNKI
;
A
#
# COMPACT_ATOMS: atom_id res chain seq x y z
N MET A 1 -4.15 -1.78 20.86
CA MET A 1 -4.61 -2.45 19.62
C MET A 1 -4.66 -3.96 19.83
N PRO A 2 -5.83 -4.60 19.81
CA PRO A 2 -5.94 -6.05 19.99
C PRO A 2 -5.28 -6.77 18.80
N SER A 3 -4.52 -7.82 19.10
CA SER A 3 -3.86 -8.74 18.16
C SER A 3 -4.80 -9.41 17.14
N PHE A 4 -6.11 -9.21 17.28
CA PHE A 4 -7.15 -9.70 16.38
C PHE A 4 -7.18 -8.95 15.03
N ALA A 5 -6.94 -7.63 15.02
CA ALA A 5 -6.97 -6.84 13.77
C ALA A 5 -5.76 -7.11 12.87
N ALA A 6 -4.56 -7.27 13.46
CA ALA A 6 -3.35 -7.63 12.72
C ALA A 6 -3.47 -9.01 12.05
N ARG A 7 -4.10 -9.99 12.73
CA ARG A 7 -4.35 -11.33 12.17
C ARG A 7 -5.44 -11.36 11.11
N LEU A 8 -6.41 -10.45 11.15
CA LEU A 8 -7.44 -10.34 10.11
C LEU A 8 -6.89 -9.73 8.80
N TYR A 9 -5.95 -8.77 8.88
CA TYR A 9 -5.29 -8.19 7.70
C TYR A 9 -4.31 -9.16 7.01
N ASP A 10 -3.55 -9.95 7.77
CA ASP A 10 -2.64 -10.96 7.18
C ASP A 10 -3.41 -12.12 6.50
N ASN A 11 -4.59 -12.49 7.02
CA ASN A 11 -5.39 -13.59 6.47
C ASN A 11 -6.27 -13.19 5.27
N LEU A 12 -6.66 -11.93 5.12
CA LEU A 12 -7.43 -11.47 3.95
C LEU A 12 -6.55 -11.19 2.72
N THR A 13 -5.30 -10.76 2.94
CA THR A 13 -4.34 -10.41 1.87
C THR A 13 -3.52 -11.61 1.37
N SER A 14 -3.63 -12.77 2.00
CA SER A 14 -3.00 -14.03 1.56
C SER A 14 -3.87 -14.85 0.61
N VAL A 15 -5.09 -14.37 0.31
CA VAL A 15 -5.96 -14.97 -0.71
C VAL A 15 -5.39 -14.65 -2.08
N SER A 16 -5.02 -15.68 -2.85
CA SER A 16 -4.43 -15.63 -4.19
C SER A 16 -5.14 -14.69 -5.19
N GLY A 17 -6.42 -14.36 -4.98
CA GLY A 17 -7.17 -13.38 -5.77
C GLY A 17 -6.72 -11.93 -5.60
N VAL A 18 -6.24 -11.51 -4.43
CA VAL A 18 -5.83 -10.11 -4.16
C VAL A 18 -4.49 -9.79 -4.83
N ASN A 19 -3.55 -10.75 -4.86
CA ASN A 19 -2.25 -10.56 -5.50
C ASN A 19 -2.37 -10.38 -7.02
N ARG A 20 -3.27 -11.13 -7.67
CA ARG A 20 -3.52 -10.98 -9.12
C ARG A 20 -4.04 -9.59 -9.46
N SER A 21 -4.90 -9.02 -8.61
CA SER A 21 -5.40 -7.66 -8.80
C SER A 21 -4.29 -6.61 -8.72
N PHE A 22 -3.28 -6.78 -7.86
CA PHE A 22 -2.16 -5.83 -7.80
C PHE A 22 -1.25 -5.89 -9.01
N GLU A 23 -1.01 -7.08 -9.57
CA GLU A 23 -0.25 -7.22 -10.82
C GLU A 23 -0.96 -6.50 -11.97
N GLU A 24 -2.26 -6.73 -12.15
CA GLU A 24 -3.07 -6.10 -13.20
C GLU A 24 -3.13 -4.57 -13.06
N ILE A 25 -3.29 -4.07 -11.83
CA ILE A 25 -3.26 -2.62 -11.56
C ILE A 25 -1.87 -2.05 -11.84
N SER A 26 -0.79 -2.74 -11.44
CA SER A 26 0.58 -2.29 -11.68
C SER A 26 0.90 -2.20 -13.17
N GLU A 27 0.38 -3.13 -13.96
CA GLU A 27 0.46 -3.13 -15.41
C GLU A 27 -0.25 -1.93 -16.01
N PHE A 28 -1.52 -1.73 -15.64
CA PHE A 28 -2.30 -0.60 -16.10
C PHE A 28 -1.63 0.74 -15.80
N ILE A 29 -1.15 0.94 -14.56
CA ILE A 29 -0.44 2.16 -14.16
C ILE A 29 0.81 2.37 -15.02
N SER A 30 1.58 1.30 -15.27
CA SER A 30 2.79 1.37 -16.12
C SER A 30 2.49 1.72 -17.59
N THR A 31 1.26 1.48 -18.07
CA THR A 31 0.83 1.95 -19.40
C THR A 31 0.55 3.45 -19.43
N LEU A 32 -0.01 4.01 -18.34
CA LEU A 32 -0.40 5.41 -18.23
C LEU A 32 0.74 6.33 -17.83
N LEU A 33 1.58 5.89 -16.89
CA LEU A 33 2.61 6.69 -16.26
C LEU A 33 4.00 6.06 -16.48
N LYS A 34 4.78 6.69 -17.35
CA LYS A 34 6.16 6.25 -17.65
C LYS A 34 7.19 6.76 -16.65
N GLN A 35 6.98 7.95 -16.10
CA GLN A 35 7.80 8.59 -15.08
C GLN A 35 6.97 9.64 -14.33
N GLY A 36 7.40 10.07 -13.15
CA GLY A 36 6.71 11.09 -12.34
C GLY A 36 6.44 10.59 -10.94
N SER A 37 5.43 11.13 -10.26
CA SER A 37 5.11 10.76 -8.88
C SER A 37 3.71 10.18 -8.75
N LEU A 38 3.57 9.15 -7.90
CA LEU A 38 2.29 8.52 -7.58
C LEU A 38 2.08 8.50 -6.07
N LEU A 39 0.91 8.97 -5.62
CA LEU A 39 0.46 8.91 -4.24
C LEU A 39 -0.66 7.89 -4.11
N ASP A 40 -0.46 6.89 -3.26
CA ASP A 40 -1.47 5.93 -2.85
C ASP A 40 -2.03 6.31 -1.47
N ILE A 41 -3.36 6.30 -1.33
CA ILE A 41 -4.06 6.72 -0.10
C ILE A 41 -4.80 5.51 0.45
N GLY A 42 -4.56 5.19 1.73
CA GLY A 42 -4.96 3.90 2.30
C GLY A 42 -3.99 2.79 1.93
N THR A 43 -2.70 3.10 1.86
CA THR A 43 -1.64 2.21 1.36
C THR A 43 -1.53 0.89 2.13
N GLY A 44 -1.97 0.87 3.40
CA GLY A 44 -1.86 -0.31 4.24
C GLY A 44 -0.42 -0.83 4.29
N PRO A 45 -0.20 -2.14 4.08
CA PRO A 45 1.14 -2.72 4.03
C PRO A 45 2.00 -2.32 2.81
N GLY A 46 1.47 -1.57 1.84
CA GLY A 46 2.23 -1.09 0.68
C GLY A 46 2.52 -2.12 -0.40
N ARG A 47 1.76 -3.21 -0.48
CA ARG A 47 1.98 -4.29 -1.47
C ARG A 47 1.82 -3.81 -2.92
N LEU A 48 0.80 -3.00 -3.21
CA LEU A 48 0.58 -2.46 -4.55
C LEU A 48 1.75 -1.57 -5.01
N LEU A 49 2.21 -0.66 -4.14
CA LEU A 49 3.37 0.18 -4.44
C LEU A 49 4.63 -0.65 -4.72
N ARG A 50 4.84 -1.75 -4.00
CA ARG A 50 5.96 -2.67 -4.30
C ARG A 50 5.84 -3.30 -5.68
N GLU A 51 4.65 -3.73 -6.10
CA GLU A 51 4.44 -4.28 -7.44
C GLU A 51 4.63 -3.21 -8.54
N ILE A 52 4.16 -1.98 -8.30
CA ILE A 52 4.41 -0.85 -9.22
C ILE A 52 5.91 -0.59 -9.35
N ASN A 53 6.65 -0.53 -8.25
CA ASN A 53 8.10 -0.25 -8.27
C ASN A 53 8.87 -1.32 -9.06
N LYS A 54 8.54 -2.60 -8.83
CA LYS A 54 9.15 -3.72 -9.57
C LYS A 54 8.96 -3.58 -11.09
N ARG A 55 7.79 -3.09 -11.52
CA ARG A 55 7.43 -2.99 -12.93
C ARG A 55 7.93 -1.69 -13.57
N ASN A 56 7.84 -0.56 -12.86
CA ASN A 56 8.33 0.72 -13.34
C ASN A 56 9.04 1.52 -12.22
N PRO A 57 10.37 1.35 -12.07
CA PRO A 57 11.14 2.04 -11.02
C PRO A 57 11.40 3.53 -11.33
N GLN A 58 10.91 4.06 -12.46
CA GLN A 58 11.02 5.48 -12.80
C GLN A 58 9.90 6.34 -12.21
N ILE A 59 8.95 5.72 -11.49
CA ILE A 59 7.88 6.41 -10.78
C ILE A 59 8.32 6.58 -9.33
N ASP A 60 8.35 7.81 -8.83
CA ASP A 60 8.48 8.10 -7.41
C ASP A 60 7.18 7.73 -6.69
N LEU A 61 7.25 6.75 -5.79
CA LEU A 61 6.09 6.21 -5.10
C LEU A 61 5.99 6.74 -3.68
N TYR A 62 4.79 7.19 -3.33
CA TYR A 62 4.43 7.70 -2.02
C TYR A 62 3.22 6.96 -1.49
N GLY A 63 3.30 6.46 -0.26
CA GLY A 63 2.16 5.89 0.44
C GLY A 63 1.70 6.80 1.56
N LEU A 64 0.38 6.96 1.69
CA LEU A 64 -0.28 7.64 2.81
C LEU A 64 -1.26 6.66 3.46
N ASP A 65 -1.10 6.41 4.75
CA ASP A 65 -2.03 5.59 5.50
C ASP A 65 -2.28 6.16 6.90
N ILE A 66 -3.41 5.79 7.47
CA ILE A 66 -3.77 6.10 8.85
C ILE A 66 -3.35 4.92 9.72
N ALA A 67 -2.31 5.11 10.52
CA ALA A 67 -1.88 4.13 11.51
C ALA A 67 -2.45 4.46 12.89
N GLU A 68 -3.00 3.45 13.58
CA GLU A 68 -3.37 3.58 14.99
C GLU A 68 -2.14 3.33 15.88
N LEU A 69 -1.71 4.37 16.60
CA LEU A 69 -0.73 4.25 17.67
C LEU A 69 -1.42 3.66 18.90
N GLY A 70 -0.95 2.50 19.36
CA GLY A 70 -1.58 1.78 20.47
C GLY A 70 -1.86 2.64 21.72
N ASN A 71 -3.02 2.38 22.33
CA ASN A 71 -3.48 2.76 23.67
C ASN A 71 -3.41 4.26 24.07
N LEU A 72 -3.25 5.19 23.13
CA LEU A 72 -3.47 6.62 23.39
C LEU A 72 -4.77 7.07 22.73
N PRO A 73 -5.65 7.80 23.44
CA PRO A 73 -7.07 7.80 23.11
C PRO A 73 -7.43 8.39 21.75
N PHE A 74 -6.68 9.33 21.15
CA PHE A 74 -7.03 9.88 19.83
C PHE A 74 -5.82 10.50 19.11
N TYR A 75 -4.89 9.69 18.62
CA TYR A 75 -3.85 10.18 17.69
C TYR A 75 -3.81 9.31 16.43
N VAL A 76 -4.26 9.91 15.32
CA VAL A 76 -4.04 9.39 13.97
C VAL A 76 -2.79 10.06 13.42
N ARG A 77 -1.77 9.26 13.07
CA ARG A 77 -0.58 9.77 12.39
C ARG A 77 -0.71 9.50 10.90
N LEU A 78 -0.58 10.56 10.10
CA LEU A 78 -0.37 10.47 8.67
C LEU A 78 1.12 10.18 8.43
N GLU A 79 1.42 9.04 7.82
CA GLU A 79 2.79 8.69 7.44
C GLU A 79 2.93 8.75 5.92
N LEU A 80 3.83 9.63 5.45
CA LEU A 80 4.24 9.68 4.05
C LEU A 80 5.54 8.89 3.90
N ASN A 81 5.48 7.77 3.20
CA ASN A 81 6.63 6.90 3.01
C ASN A 81 7.03 6.86 1.53
N LYS A 82 8.30 7.15 1.23
CA LYS A 82 8.88 6.85 -0.08
C LYS A 82 9.26 5.38 -0.12
N ILE A 83 8.76 4.65 -1.11
CA ILE A 83 9.03 3.20 -1.30
C ILE A 83 10.28 3.00 -2.15
#